data_AF-A0A9N9JZW8-F1
#
_entry.id   AF-A0A9N9JZW8-F1
#
_cell.length_a   1.000
_cell.length_b   1.000
_cell.length_c   1.000
_cell.angle_alpha   90.00
_cell.angle_beta   90.00
_cell.angle_gamma   90.00
#
_symmetry.space_group_name_H-M   'P 1'
#
loop_
_entity.id
_entity.type
_entity.pdbx_description
1 polymer ?
#
loop_
_entity_poly.entity_id
_entity_poly.type
_entity_poly.pdbx_seq_one_letter_code
_entity_poly.pdbx_strand_id
1 'polypeptide(L)'
;MTRLAEYKRHLRSNTFDIEKATIAFLEGHVKYLQRRFKRKEIKIKELESRLKDLDKLKEDVIKLKNQIDSLLNENEALRHKSNDLSSVIDYRFKLMAYSVENAELTIFFQKMKKLFKTYQNKYEIDFGSLRITEIIDNVKWKELILTDVILAEICSYLTPKDLFSLKQVAKFLFEKLQVEYFWKKSRQQQPNYNHKCPIHMTEQQYCYLNFMYQRCQFCKRSDFSLILELKTKICSECREQVLISRFEIEEENLIPFELLLAFHSVDDAQLDGRYLDYSVREFSVSSSLVYYLKSEVYDTFDEYLKIPQNEKQEWLNNKSKII
;
A
#
# COMPACT_ATOMS: atom_id res chain seq x y z
N MET A 1 54.57 42.88 1.87
CA MET A 1 54.59 44.35 1.76
C MET A 1 53.81 44.73 0.49
N THR A 2 52.74 45.50 0.63
CA THR A 2 51.92 45.93 -0.51
C THR A 2 52.71 46.89 -1.41
N ARG A 3 52.55 46.81 -2.74
CA ARG A 3 53.17 47.74 -3.72
C ARG A 3 52.99 49.22 -3.35
N LEU A 4 51.93 49.52 -2.60
CA LEU A 4 51.64 50.84 -2.03
C LEU A 4 52.73 51.35 -1.06
N ALA A 5 53.35 50.45 -0.29
CA ALA A 5 54.41 50.78 0.67
C ALA A 5 55.75 51.09 -0.02
N GLU A 6 56.08 50.38 -1.09
CA GLU A 6 57.23 50.69 -1.96
C GLU A 6 57.05 52.03 -2.68
N TYR A 7 55.87 52.28 -3.25
CA TYR A 7 55.54 53.55 -3.90
C TYR A 7 55.66 54.75 -2.94
N LYS A 8 55.16 54.61 -1.70
CA LYS A 8 55.27 55.65 -0.68
C LYS A 8 56.71 55.93 -0.26
N ARG A 9 57.62 54.94 -0.33
CA ARG A 9 59.04 55.11 -0.04
C ARG A 9 59.76 55.88 -1.15
N HIS A 10 59.46 55.57 -2.41
CA HIS A 10 60.06 56.24 -3.56
C HIS A 10 59.57 57.68 -3.78
N LEU A 11 58.30 57.97 -3.49
CA LEU A 11 57.79 59.35 -3.54
C LEU A 11 58.51 60.31 -2.58
N ARG A 12 59.15 59.80 -1.51
CA ARG A 12 59.91 60.61 -0.55
C ARG A 12 61.35 60.92 -1.01
N SER A 13 61.88 60.26 -2.04
CA SER A 13 63.29 60.40 -2.44
C SER A 13 63.54 61.46 -3.52
N ASN A 14 62.52 62.22 -3.97
CA ASN A 14 62.59 63.24 -5.05
C ASN A 14 63.17 62.79 -6.40
N THR A 15 63.53 61.50 -6.54
CA THR A 15 64.06 60.88 -7.77
C THR A 15 63.00 60.10 -8.55
N PHE A 16 61.73 60.23 -8.16
CA PHE A 16 60.65 59.42 -8.70
C PHE A 16 59.93 60.12 -9.86
N ASP A 17 60.07 59.54 -11.05
CA ASP A 17 59.37 59.95 -12.25
C ASP A 17 57.90 59.49 -12.20
N ILE A 18 57.02 60.40 -11.80
CA ILE A 18 55.58 60.16 -11.64
C ILE A 18 54.92 59.78 -12.97
N GLU A 19 55.39 60.31 -14.09
CA GLU A 19 54.83 60.03 -15.41
C GLU A 19 55.10 58.57 -15.80
N LYS A 20 56.36 58.13 -15.70
CA LYS A 20 56.75 56.74 -15.97
C LYS A 20 56.01 55.74 -15.07
N ALA A 21 55.84 56.08 -13.80
CA ALA A 21 55.11 55.28 -12.83
C ALA A 21 53.61 55.15 -13.19
N THR A 22 53.00 56.26 -13.61
CA THR A 22 51.60 56.31 -14.04
C THR A 22 51.38 55.49 -15.31
N ILE A 23 52.27 55.63 -16.31
CA ILE A 23 52.23 54.84 -17.55
C ILE A 23 52.31 53.34 -17.23
N ALA A 24 53.28 52.92 -16.40
CA ALA A 24 53.43 51.51 -16.03
C ALA A 24 52.20 50.96 -15.28
N PHE A 25 51.57 51.77 -14.42
CA PHE A 25 50.32 51.42 -13.75
C PHE A 25 49.18 51.25 -14.74
N LEU A 26 48.98 52.20 -15.65
CA LEU A 26 47.94 52.17 -16.67
C LEU A 26 48.12 50.98 -17.62
N GLU A 27 49.32 50.71 -18.11
CA GLU A 27 49.63 49.53 -18.93
C GLU A 27 49.32 48.22 -18.19
N GLY A 28 49.69 48.16 -16.91
CA GLY A 28 49.36 47.02 -16.04
C GLY A 28 47.85 46.82 -15.91
N HIS A 29 47.10 47.92 -15.76
CA HIS A 29 45.64 47.89 -15.67
C HIS A 29 44.99 47.48 -16.99
N VAL A 30 45.46 47.99 -18.13
CA VAL A 30 45.00 47.59 -19.47
C VAL A 30 45.24 46.09 -19.69
N LYS A 31 46.44 45.57 -19.39
CA LYS A 31 46.74 44.12 -19.48
C LYS A 31 45.83 43.29 -18.58
N TYR A 32 45.54 43.77 -17.37
CA TYR A 32 44.61 43.12 -16.45
C TYR A 32 43.19 43.06 -17.03
N LEU A 33 42.68 44.18 -17.54
CA LEU A 33 41.35 44.28 -18.16
C LEU A 33 41.25 43.39 -19.41
N GLN A 34 42.27 43.37 -20.27
CA GLN A 34 42.34 42.49 -21.44
C GLN A 34 42.26 41.01 -21.05
N ARG A 35 43.01 40.57 -20.02
CA ARG A 35 42.93 39.20 -19.50
C ARG A 35 41.55 38.89 -18.94
N ARG A 36 40.94 39.83 -18.21
CA ARG A 36 39.59 39.69 -17.66
C ARG A 36 38.55 39.57 -18.78
N PHE A 37 38.68 40.35 -19.84
CA PHE A 37 37.83 40.30 -21.02
C PHE A 37 37.95 38.95 -21.74
N LYS A 38 39.18 38.49 -22.01
CA LYS A 38 39.44 37.17 -22.61
C LYS A 38 38.85 36.02 -21.81
N ARG A 39 38.92 36.07 -20.47
CA ARG A 39 38.27 35.07 -19.60
C ARG A 39 36.75 35.08 -19.74
N LYS A 40 36.14 36.27 -19.85
CA LYS A 40 34.70 36.40 -20.10
C LYS A 40 34.30 35.85 -21.46
N GLU A 41 35.08 36.12 -22.52
CA GLU A 41 34.83 35.56 -23.86
C GLU A 41 34.88 34.03 -23.87
N ILE A 42 35.87 33.43 -23.18
CA ILE A 42 35.94 31.97 -23.04
C ILE A 42 34.70 31.44 -22.33
N LYS A 43 34.26 32.11 -21.26
CA LYS A 43 33.07 31.70 -20.51
C LYS A 43 31.80 31.82 -21.35
N ILE A 44 31.69 32.86 -22.18
CA ILE A 44 30.56 33.03 -23.11
C ILE A 44 30.53 31.86 -24.11
N LYS A 45 31.67 31.51 -24.72
CA LYS A 45 31.76 30.38 -25.66
C LYS A 45 31.40 29.04 -25.01
N GLU A 46 31.82 28.82 -23.77
CA GLU A 46 31.44 27.63 -23.00
C GLU A 46 29.93 27.58 -22.76
N LEU A 47 29.31 28.71 -22.39
CA LEU A 47 27.87 28.80 -22.18
C LEU A 47 27.09 28.60 -23.49
N GLU A 48 27.55 29.14 -24.61
CA GLU A 48 26.96 28.92 -25.94
C GLU A 48 27.00 27.44 -26.34
N SER A 49 28.10 26.72 -26.04
CA SER A 49 28.18 25.27 -26.26
C SER A 49 27.14 24.52 -25.41
N ARG A 50 27.03 24.87 -24.13
CA ARG A 50 26.06 24.24 -23.21
C ARG A 50 24.61 24.51 -23.61
N LEU A 51 24.31 25.68 -24.17
CA LEU A 51 22.98 25.97 -24.71
C LEU A 51 22.63 25.04 -25.87
N LYS A 52 23.56 24.76 -26.78
CA LYS A 52 23.34 23.80 -27.87
C LYS A 52 23.08 22.38 -27.36
N ASP A 53 23.81 21.96 -26.33
CA ASP A 53 23.59 20.65 -25.71
C ASP A 53 22.20 20.55 -25.06
N LEU A 54 21.74 21.65 -24.42
CA LEU A 54 20.39 21.73 -23.84
C LEU A 54 19.29 21.67 -24.91
N ASP A 55 19.47 22.33 -26.06
CA ASP A 55 18.52 22.25 -27.17
C ASP A 55 18.40 20.82 -27.71
N LYS A 56 19.53 20.12 -27.86
CA LYS A 56 19.53 18.71 -28.26
C LYS A 56 18.82 17.82 -27.24
N LEU A 57 19.09 18.01 -25.94
CA LEU A 57 18.41 17.27 -24.89
C LEU A 57 16.90 17.52 -24.90
N LYS A 58 16.46 18.75 -25.19
CA LYS A 58 15.05 19.10 -25.30
C LYS A 58 14.37 18.37 -26.46
N GLU A 59 15.03 18.26 -27.61
CA GLU A 59 14.53 17.47 -28.74
C GLU A 59 14.40 15.98 -28.39
N ASP A 60 15.39 15.42 -27.70
CA ASP A 60 15.37 14.00 -27.31
C ASP A 60 14.26 13.72 -26.27
N VAL A 61 14.02 14.64 -25.33
CA VAL A 61 12.87 14.56 -24.40
C VAL A 61 11.54 14.56 -25.16
N ILE A 62 11.38 15.39 -26.19
CA ILE A 62 10.17 15.40 -27.03
C ILE A 62 9.99 14.07 -27.76
N LYS A 63 11.06 13.50 -28.34
CA LYS A 63 11.02 12.19 -29.00
C LYS A 63 10.60 11.08 -28.04
N LEU A 64 11.20 11.03 -26.85
CA LEU A 64 10.87 10.04 -25.82
C LEU A 64 9.42 10.17 -25.35
N LYS A 65 8.93 11.41 -25.18
CA LYS A 65 7.53 11.64 -24.82
C LYS A 65 6.57 11.06 -25.86
N ASN A 66 6.82 11.32 -27.14
CA ASN A 66 6.01 10.77 -28.23
C ASN A 66 6.04 9.24 -28.28
N GLN A 67 7.18 8.62 -27.96
CA GLN A 67 7.29 7.16 -27.85
C GLN A 67 6.47 6.60 -26.68
N ILE A 68 6.51 7.26 -25.52
CA ILE A 68 5.70 6.89 -24.35
C ILE A 68 4.21 6.97 -24.69
N ASP A 69 3.77 8.06 -25.32
CA ASP A 69 2.36 8.24 -25.70
C ASP A 69 1.91 7.15 -26.69
N SER A 70 2.76 6.77 -27.65
CA SER A 70 2.50 5.67 -28.57
C SER A 70 2.36 4.31 -27.85
N LEU A 71 3.25 4.02 -26.89
CA LEU A 71 3.23 2.77 -26.13
C LEU A 71 2.04 2.70 -25.17
N LEU A 72 1.62 3.84 -24.59
CA LEU A 72 0.42 3.92 -23.75
C LEU A 72 -0.83 3.56 -24.56
N ASN A 73 -0.98 4.14 -25.75
CA ASN A 73 -2.09 3.82 -26.65
C ASN A 73 -2.10 2.33 -27.06
N GLU A 74 -0.94 1.75 -27.34
CA GLU A 74 -0.82 0.31 -27.65
C GLU A 74 -1.23 -0.56 -26.44
N ASN A 75 -0.81 -0.19 -25.24
CA ASN A 75 -1.13 -0.91 -24.01
C ASN A 75 -2.64 -0.84 -23.70
N GLU A 76 -3.28 0.31 -23.90
CA GLU A 76 -4.74 0.46 -23.79
C GLU A 76 -5.47 -0.45 -24.79
N ALA A 77 -5.02 -0.49 -26.06
CA ALA A 77 -5.58 -1.39 -27.06
C ALA A 77 -5.43 -2.88 -26.68
N LEU A 78 -4.30 -3.26 -26.09
CA LEU A 78 -4.08 -4.63 -25.59
C LEU A 78 -4.96 -4.96 -24.38
N ARG A 79 -5.17 -4.01 -23.46
CA ARG A 79 -6.08 -4.17 -22.32
C ARG A 79 -7.52 -4.39 -22.77
N HIS A 80 -7.99 -3.64 -23.77
CA HIS A 80 -9.31 -3.86 -24.36
C HIS A 80 -9.45 -5.28 -24.93
N LYS A 81 -8.48 -5.73 -25.75
CA LYS A 81 -8.46 -7.10 -26.28
C LYS A 81 -8.43 -8.18 -25.18
N SER A 82 -7.69 -7.93 -24.10
CA SER A 82 -7.61 -8.85 -22.96
C SER A 82 -8.95 -8.95 -22.20
N ASN A 83 -9.65 -7.82 -22.03
CA ASN A 83 -10.97 -7.79 -21.41
C ASN A 83 -12.00 -8.53 -22.27
N ASP A 84 -11.97 -8.32 -23.59
CA ASP A 84 -12.83 -9.05 -24.53
C ASP A 84 -12.60 -10.56 -24.41
N LEU A 85 -11.34 -11.01 -24.37
CA LEU A 85 -11.00 -12.42 -24.22
C LEU A 85 -11.43 -12.98 -22.85
N SER A 86 -11.28 -12.20 -21.77
CA SER A 86 -11.72 -12.58 -20.43
C SER A 86 -13.24 -12.86 -20.38
N SER A 87 -14.03 -12.02 -21.06
CA SER A 87 -15.49 -12.22 -21.16
C SER A 87 -15.85 -13.54 -21.86
N VAL A 88 -15.10 -13.93 -22.89
CA VAL A 88 -15.27 -15.20 -23.61
C VAL A 88 -14.94 -16.38 -22.70
N ILE A 89 -13.87 -16.27 -21.90
CA ILE A 89 -13.47 -17.31 -20.95
C ILE A 89 -14.53 -17.48 -19.86
N ASP A 90 -15.04 -16.40 -19.29
CA ASP A 90 -16.09 -16.43 -18.26
C ASP A 90 -17.38 -17.08 -18.80
N TYR A 91 -17.79 -16.73 -20.03
CA TYR A 91 -18.92 -17.37 -20.68
C TYR A 91 -18.71 -18.89 -20.87
N ARG A 92 -17.49 -19.30 -21.25
CA ARG A 92 -17.14 -20.71 -21.38
C ARG A 92 -17.16 -21.45 -20.03
N PHE A 93 -16.69 -20.82 -18.96
CA PHE A 93 -16.77 -21.40 -17.61
C PHE A 93 -18.21 -21.52 -17.12
N LYS A 94 -19.05 -20.50 -17.34
CA LYS A 94 -20.48 -20.57 -17.05
C LYS A 94 -21.16 -21.72 -17.79
N LEU A 95 -20.87 -21.89 -19.09
CA LEU A 95 -21.37 -23.02 -19.87
C LEU A 95 -20.90 -24.39 -19.32
N MET A 96 -19.66 -24.50 -18.86
CA MET A 96 -19.15 -25.71 -18.20
C MET A 96 -19.80 -25.95 -16.83
N ALA A 97 -20.02 -24.90 -16.04
CA ALA A 97 -20.69 -25.02 -14.74
C ALA A 97 -22.14 -25.50 -14.90
N TYR A 98 -22.88 -24.96 -15.88
CA TYR A 98 -24.24 -25.42 -16.19
C TYR A 98 -24.29 -26.89 -16.65
N SER A 99 -23.26 -27.38 -17.36
CA SER A 99 -23.22 -28.79 -17.78
C SER A 99 -22.92 -29.73 -16.61
N VAL A 100 -22.08 -29.30 -15.66
CA VAL A 100 -21.74 -30.07 -14.44
C VAL A 100 -22.90 -30.05 -13.43
N GLU A 101 -23.50 -28.88 -13.15
CA GLU A 101 -24.65 -28.77 -12.24
C GLU A 101 -25.85 -29.58 -12.75
N ASN A 102 -26.11 -29.61 -14.05
CA ASN A 102 -27.15 -30.47 -14.61
C ASN A 102 -26.86 -31.96 -14.41
N ALA A 103 -25.59 -32.38 -14.49
CA ALA A 103 -25.21 -33.77 -14.24
C ALA A 103 -25.36 -34.14 -12.75
N GLU A 104 -24.92 -33.27 -11.83
CA GLU A 104 -25.04 -33.48 -10.39
C GLU A 104 -26.50 -33.42 -9.90
N LEU A 105 -27.30 -32.46 -10.39
CA LEU A 105 -28.74 -32.40 -10.15
C LEU A 105 -29.45 -33.65 -10.66
N THR A 106 -29.07 -34.14 -11.85
CA THR A 106 -29.64 -35.39 -12.39
C THR A 106 -29.33 -36.58 -11.48
N ILE A 107 -28.08 -36.71 -11.00
CA ILE A 107 -27.68 -37.76 -10.06
C ILE A 107 -28.42 -37.62 -8.72
N PHE A 108 -28.55 -36.40 -8.21
CA PHE A 108 -29.27 -36.10 -6.97
C PHE A 108 -30.77 -36.45 -7.10
N PHE A 109 -31.43 -36.05 -8.18
CA PHE A 109 -32.84 -36.38 -8.42
C PHE A 109 -33.06 -37.88 -8.59
N GLN A 110 -32.11 -38.62 -9.18
CA GLN A 110 -32.19 -40.08 -9.26
C GLN A 110 -32.06 -40.74 -7.87
N LYS A 111 -31.14 -40.24 -7.02
CA LYS A 111 -31.02 -40.71 -5.63
C LYS A 111 -32.27 -40.39 -4.81
N MET A 112 -32.80 -39.18 -4.93
CA MET A 112 -34.04 -38.76 -4.28
C MET A 112 -35.24 -39.60 -4.74
N LYS A 113 -35.39 -39.87 -6.04
CA LYS A 113 -36.44 -40.78 -6.56
C LYS A 113 -36.31 -42.19 -6.00
N LYS A 114 -35.09 -42.72 -5.87
CA LYS A 114 -34.85 -44.03 -5.24
C LYS A 114 -35.27 -44.03 -3.77
N LEU A 115 -34.86 -43.01 -3.00
CA LEU A 115 -35.21 -42.85 -1.60
C LEU A 115 -36.73 -42.75 -1.39
N PHE A 116 -37.42 -41.94 -2.20
CA PHE A 116 -38.88 -41.82 -2.17
C PHE A 116 -39.58 -43.13 -2.47
N LYS A 117 -39.11 -43.90 -3.47
CA LYS A 117 -39.68 -45.20 -3.81
C LYS A 117 -39.45 -46.24 -2.70
N THR A 118 -38.28 -46.23 -2.06
CA THR A 118 -38.01 -47.07 -0.90
C THR A 118 -38.88 -46.68 0.30
N TYR A 119 -39.11 -45.39 0.53
CA TYR A 119 -40.00 -44.91 1.59
C TYR A 119 -41.47 -45.29 1.32
N GLN A 120 -41.98 -45.05 0.11
CA GLN A 120 -43.33 -45.45 -0.31
C GLN A 120 -43.56 -46.96 -0.17
N ASN A 121 -42.57 -47.78 -0.51
CA ASN A 121 -42.68 -49.24 -0.39
C ASN A 121 -42.53 -49.74 1.06
N LYS A 122 -41.79 -49.01 1.91
CA LYS A 122 -41.60 -49.38 3.33
C LYS A 122 -42.79 -48.97 4.19
N TYR A 123 -43.51 -47.96 3.75
CA TYR A 123 -44.60 -47.34 4.45
C TYR A 123 -45.75 -47.21 3.46
N GLU A 124 -46.55 -48.27 3.30
CA GLU A 124 -47.93 -48.12 2.83
C GLU A 124 -48.69 -47.31 3.88
N ILE A 125 -48.40 -46.02 3.97
CA ILE A 125 -49.02 -45.09 4.90
C ILE A 125 -50.07 -44.34 4.10
N ASP A 126 -51.30 -44.77 4.33
CA ASP A 126 -52.49 -43.95 4.17
C ASP A 126 -52.25 -42.61 4.88
N PHE A 127 -52.37 -41.50 4.15
CA PHE A 127 -52.06 -40.15 4.62
C PHE A 127 -53.14 -39.66 5.62
N GLY A 128 -53.27 -40.34 6.75
CA GLY A 128 -54.06 -39.94 7.91
C GLY A 128 -53.25 -39.05 8.84
N SER A 129 -53.25 -37.73 8.58
CA SER A 129 -53.07 -36.63 9.53
C SER A 129 -52.05 -36.79 10.69
N LEU A 130 -50.81 -37.19 10.43
CA LEU A 130 -49.74 -37.06 11.43
C LEU A 130 -49.13 -35.65 11.38
N ARG A 131 -49.26 -34.95 12.52
CA ARG A 131 -48.84 -33.56 12.75
C ARG A 131 -47.32 -33.42 12.61
N ILE A 132 -46.89 -32.74 11.55
CA ILE A 132 -45.50 -32.32 11.26
C ILE A 132 -44.83 -31.60 12.46
N THR A 133 -45.61 -31.06 13.39
CA THR A 133 -45.11 -30.32 14.56
C THR A 133 -44.33 -31.19 15.57
N GLU A 134 -44.66 -32.48 15.76
CA GLU A 134 -43.94 -33.33 16.73
C GLU A 134 -42.54 -33.76 16.27
N ILE A 135 -42.27 -33.69 14.96
CA ILE A 135 -40.96 -33.99 14.38
C ILE A 135 -40.01 -32.82 14.59
N ILE A 136 -40.50 -31.58 14.54
CA ILE A 136 -39.66 -30.37 14.63
C ILE A 136 -39.09 -30.16 16.04
N ASP A 137 -39.88 -30.49 17.08
CA ASP A 137 -39.48 -30.32 18.49
C ASP A 137 -38.50 -31.41 18.99
N ASN A 138 -38.47 -32.58 18.34
CA ASN A 138 -37.55 -33.68 18.67
C ASN A 138 -36.21 -33.62 17.91
N VAL A 139 -36.06 -32.70 16.94
CA VAL A 139 -34.79 -32.51 16.27
C VAL A 139 -33.86 -31.75 17.21
N LYS A 140 -32.75 -32.38 17.56
CA LYS A 140 -31.63 -31.74 18.27
C LYS A 140 -30.97 -30.73 17.34
N TRP A 141 -31.60 -29.59 17.09
CA TRP A 141 -31.08 -28.52 16.23
C TRP A 141 -29.68 -28.06 16.65
N LYS A 142 -29.36 -28.16 17.94
CA LYS A 142 -28.00 -27.96 18.45
C LYS A 142 -26.98 -28.90 17.82
N GLU A 143 -27.32 -30.17 17.60
CA GLU A 143 -26.47 -31.19 16.95
C GLU A 143 -26.40 -31.03 15.41
N LEU A 144 -27.44 -30.48 14.78
CA LEU A 144 -27.40 -30.15 13.34
C LEU A 144 -26.55 -28.90 13.04
N ILE A 145 -26.72 -27.84 13.84
CA ILE A 145 -25.90 -26.61 13.77
C ILE A 145 -24.44 -26.88 14.20
N LEU A 146 -24.19 -27.97 14.92
CA LEU A 146 -22.85 -28.43 15.31
C LEU A 146 -21.98 -28.87 14.13
N THR A 147 -22.55 -29.10 12.95
CA THR A 147 -21.74 -29.37 11.75
C THR A 147 -21.17 -28.08 11.20
N ASP A 148 -19.84 -27.99 11.15
CA ASP A 148 -19.12 -26.81 10.64
C ASP A 148 -19.54 -26.44 9.21
N VAL A 149 -20.04 -27.41 8.43
CA VAL A 149 -20.55 -27.22 7.07
C VAL A 149 -21.83 -26.36 7.04
N ILE A 150 -22.85 -26.71 7.84
CA ILE A 150 -24.11 -25.95 7.87
C ILE A 150 -23.86 -24.56 8.48
N LEU A 151 -23.08 -24.50 9.56
CA LEU A 151 -22.72 -23.21 10.15
C LEU A 151 -21.96 -22.32 9.16
N ALA A 152 -21.06 -22.89 8.34
CA ALA A 152 -20.33 -22.14 7.33
C ALA A 152 -21.23 -21.59 6.24
N GLU A 153 -22.19 -22.39 5.80
CA GLU A 153 -23.15 -21.98 4.79
C GLU A 153 -24.02 -20.83 5.31
N ILE A 154 -24.59 -20.97 6.53
CA ILE A 154 -25.35 -19.90 7.19
C ILE A 154 -24.49 -18.64 7.32
N CYS A 155 -23.26 -18.75 7.84
CA CYS A 155 -22.37 -17.60 8.02
C CYS A 155 -22.01 -16.91 6.70
N SER A 156 -22.00 -17.64 5.58
CA SER A 156 -21.70 -17.05 4.27
C SER A 156 -22.77 -16.07 3.80
N TYR A 157 -24.01 -16.23 4.26
CA TYR A 157 -25.12 -15.31 3.98
C TYR A 157 -25.22 -14.14 4.96
N LEU A 158 -24.43 -14.15 6.03
CA LEU A 158 -24.41 -13.08 7.03
C LEU A 158 -23.36 -12.02 6.67
N THR A 159 -23.62 -10.76 7.00
CA THR A 159 -22.59 -9.73 6.89
C THR A 159 -21.55 -9.90 8.01
N PRO A 160 -20.32 -9.38 7.85
CA PRO A 160 -19.34 -9.45 8.94
C PRO A 160 -19.83 -8.79 10.24
N LYS A 161 -20.68 -7.74 10.14
CA LYS A 161 -21.33 -7.11 11.29
C LYS A 161 -22.29 -8.06 12.00
N ASP A 162 -23.05 -8.84 11.24
CA ASP A 162 -23.95 -9.86 11.80
C ASP A 162 -23.15 -10.98 12.46
N LEU A 163 -22.02 -11.39 11.88
CA LEU A 163 -21.11 -12.35 12.51
C LEU A 163 -20.56 -11.85 13.85
N PHE A 164 -20.18 -10.57 13.95
CA PHE A 164 -19.76 -9.98 15.22
C PHE A 164 -20.89 -9.95 16.26
N SER A 165 -22.12 -9.72 15.81
CA SER A 165 -23.30 -9.76 16.68
C SER A 165 -23.58 -11.19 17.15
N LEU A 166 -23.55 -12.15 16.22
CA LEU A 166 -23.76 -13.57 16.47
C LEU A 166 -22.72 -14.16 17.44
N LYS A 167 -21.46 -13.74 17.31
CA LYS A 167 -20.35 -14.08 18.21
C LYS A 167 -20.63 -13.69 19.67
N GLN A 168 -21.50 -12.70 19.93
CA GLN A 168 -21.85 -12.25 21.28
C GLN A 168 -23.06 -12.99 21.88
N VAL A 169 -23.86 -13.67 21.07
CA VAL A 169 -25.13 -14.29 21.51
C VAL A 169 -24.89 -15.55 22.35
N ALA A 170 -23.88 -16.35 22.02
CA ALA A 170 -23.59 -17.59 22.75
C ALA A 170 -22.11 -17.98 22.72
N LYS A 171 -21.61 -18.55 23.84
CA LYS A 171 -20.20 -18.97 23.99
C LYS A 171 -19.78 -20.01 22.93
N PHE A 172 -20.63 -20.97 22.59
CA PHE A 172 -20.28 -21.99 21.58
C PHE A 172 -20.10 -21.38 20.18
N LEU A 173 -20.89 -20.35 19.83
CA LEU A 173 -20.73 -19.62 18.58
C LEU A 173 -19.48 -18.75 18.62
N PHE A 174 -19.15 -18.16 19.78
CA PHE A 174 -17.89 -17.45 19.96
C PHE A 174 -16.68 -18.32 19.66
N GLU A 175 -16.67 -19.55 20.16
CA GLU A 175 -15.57 -20.51 19.95
C GLU A 175 -15.50 -20.95 18.48
N LYS A 176 -16.63 -21.29 17.86
CA LYS A 176 -16.68 -21.69 16.44
C LYS A 176 -16.30 -20.57 15.48
N LEU A 177 -16.77 -19.35 15.73
CA LEU A 177 -16.49 -18.18 14.90
C LEU A 177 -15.08 -17.59 15.10
N GLN A 178 -14.18 -18.26 15.83
CA GLN A 178 -12.74 -17.94 15.78
C GLN A 178 -12.09 -18.43 14.48
N VAL A 179 -12.73 -19.36 13.76
CA VAL A 179 -12.15 -19.92 12.54
C VAL A 179 -12.25 -18.91 11.38
N GLU A 180 -11.10 -18.56 10.82
CA GLU A 180 -10.92 -17.60 9.71
C GLU A 180 -11.82 -17.87 8.49
N TYR A 181 -12.11 -19.15 8.24
CA TYR A 181 -12.94 -19.60 7.11
C TYR A 181 -14.32 -18.94 7.07
N PHE A 182 -14.98 -18.78 8.22
CA PHE A 182 -16.32 -18.17 8.29
C PHE A 182 -16.30 -16.70 7.87
N TRP A 183 -15.30 -15.95 8.36
CA TRP A 183 -15.10 -14.53 8.06
C TRP A 183 -14.77 -14.32 6.59
N LYS A 184 -13.88 -15.16 6.05
CA LYS A 184 -13.50 -15.11 4.64
C LYS A 184 -14.71 -15.32 3.73
N LYS A 185 -15.53 -16.35 3.99
CA LYS A 185 -16.75 -16.63 3.20
C LYS A 185 -17.77 -15.48 3.29
N SER A 186 -18.07 -15.01 4.50
CA SER A 186 -18.99 -13.89 4.72
C SER A 186 -18.54 -12.63 3.97
N ARG A 187 -17.25 -12.29 4.06
CA ARG A 187 -16.65 -11.14 3.37
C ARG A 187 -16.76 -11.26 1.84
N GLN A 188 -16.49 -12.44 1.28
CA GLN A 188 -16.51 -12.68 -0.17
C GLN A 188 -17.91 -12.52 -0.79
N GLN A 189 -18.97 -12.63 0.01
CA GLN A 189 -20.35 -12.44 -0.44
C GLN A 189 -20.83 -10.98 -0.34
N GLN A 190 -20.01 -10.06 0.21
CA GLN A 190 -20.40 -8.66 0.33
C GLN A 190 -20.23 -7.90 -0.98
N PRO A 191 -21.15 -6.99 -1.33
CA PRO A 191 -20.96 -6.08 -2.45
C PRO A 191 -19.72 -5.20 -2.20
N ASN A 192 -18.93 -4.95 -3.25
CA ASN A 192 -17.67 -4.17 -3.22
C ASN A 192 -16.49 -4.84 -2.49
N TYR A 193 -16.42 -6.17 -2.54
CA TYR A 193 -15.20 -6.90 -2.22
C TYR A 193 -14.07 -6.52 -3.19
N ASN A 194 -13.23 -5.56 -2.81
CA ASN A 194 -12.14 -5.09 -3.69
C ASN A 194 -10.75 -5.56 -3.24
N HIS A 195 -10.60 -6.03 -1.99
CA HIS A 195 -9.28 -6.36 -1.44
C HIS A 195 -9.28 -7.71 -0.72
N LYS A 196 -8.20 -8.48 -0.91
CA LYS A 196 -7.89 -9.66 -0.10
C LYS A 196 -7.45 -9.22 1.29
N CYS A 197 -7.69 -10.06 2.30
CA CYS A 197 -7.12 -9.85 3.63
C CYS A 197 -5.58 -9.86 3.53
N PRO A 198 -4.88 -8.85 4.08
CA PRO A 198 -3.42 -8.83 4.13
C PRO A 198 -2.86 -10.05 4.87
N ILE A 199 -1.65 -10.48 4.52
CA ILE A 199 -1.00 -11.69 5.09
C ILE A 199 -0.76 -11.54 6.60
N HIS A 200 -0.42 -10.35 7.08
CA HIS A 200 -0.13 -10.05 8.49
C HIS A 200 -1.38 -9.62 9.29
N MET A 201 -2.58 -9.91 8.78
CA MET A 201 -3.87 -9.58 9.40
C MET A 201 -4.81 -10.79 9.34
N THR A 202 -5.53 -11.05 10.41
CA THR A 202 -6.62 -12.05 10.40
C THR A 202 -7.83 -11.51 9.64
N GLU A 203 -8.60 -12.39 8.99
CA GLU A 203 -9.88 -12.08 8.36
C GLU A 203 -10.85 -11.42 9.35
N GLN A 204 -10.81 -11.83 10.63
CA GLN A 204 -11.61 -11.18 11.67
C GLN A 204 -11.16 -9.73 11.90
N GLN A 205 -9.87 -9.45 12.06
CA GLN A 205 -9.35 -8.09 12.21
C GLN A 205 -9.66 -7.23 10.97
N TYR A 206 -9.47 -7.80 9.78
CA TYR A 206 -9.80 -7.14 8.52
C TYR A 206 -11.28 -6.79 8.45
N CYS A 207 -12.15 -7.76 8.77
CA CYS A 207 -13.59 -7.54 8.76
C CYS A 207 -14.01 -6.49 9.79
N TYR A 208 -13.41 -6.52 10.97
CA TYR A 208 -13.66 -5.52 12.00
C TYR A 208 -13.27 -4.14 11.50
N LEU A 209 -12.06 -4.01 10.95
CA LEU A 209 -11.54 -2.75 10.43
C LEU A 209 -12.41 -2.22 9.30
N ASN A 210 -12.75 -3.06 8.32
CA ASN A 210 -13.45 -2.67 7.11
C ASN A 210 -14.95 -2.42 7.33
N PHE A 211 -15.64 -3.24 8.11
CA PHE A 211 -17.10 -3.20 8.23
C PHE A 211 -17.64 -2.60 9.54
N MET A 212 -16.87 -2.65 10.63
CA MET A 212 -17.36 -2.14 11.93
C MET A 212 -17.01 -0.67 12.14
N TYR A 213 -15.82 -0.22 11.72
CA TYR A 213 -15.45 1.18 11.80
C TYR A 213 -15.99 1.98 10.61
N GLN A 214 -16.95 2.87 10.86
CA GLN A 214 -17.49 3.77 9.84
C GLN A 214 -16.98 5.21 9.99
N ARG A 215 -15.90 5.40 10.74
CA ARG A 215 -15.35 6.71 11.10
C ARG A 215 -13.83 6.59 11.25
N CYS A 216 -13.13 7.71 11.06
CA CYS A 216 -11.72 7.87 11.41
C CYS A 216 -11.49 7.45 12.86
N GLN A 217 -10.49 6.61 13.13
CA GLN A 217 -10.22 6.10 14.47
C GLN A 217 -9.69 7.18 15.43
N PHE A 218 -9.15 8.28 14.89
CA PHE A 218 -8.59 9.39 15.65
C PHE A 218 -9.63 10.47 15.93
N CYS A 219 -10.13 11.16 14.89
CA CYS A 219 -11.07 12.29 15.05
C CYS A 219 -12.56 11.91 14.97
N LYS A 220 -12.89 10.65 14.66
CA LYS A 220 -14.28 10.14 14.51
C LYS A 220 -15.11 10.77 13.39
N ARG A 221 -14.52 11.50 12.44
CA ARG A 221 -15.22 11.98 11.23
C ARG A 221 -15.47 10.84 10.23
N SER A 222 -16.46 11.00 9.35
CA SER A 222 -16.90 9.98 8.38
C SER A 222 -16.10 9.95 7.08
N ASP A 223 -15.33 10.99 6.78
CA ASP A 223 -14.41 11.01 5.64
C ASP A 223 -13.07 10.37 6.07
N PHE A 224 -12.80 9.16 5.60
CA PHE A 224 -11.59 8.42 5.96
C PHE A 224 -11.20 7.45 4.85
N SER A 225 -9.93 7.06 4.84
CA SER A 225 -9.45 5.93 4.04
C SER A 225 -9.02 4.79 4.96
N LEU A 226 -9.20 3.58 4.45
CA LEU A 226 -8.68 2.38 5.06
C LEU A 226 -7.23 2.20 4.62
N ILE A 227 -6.31 2.12 5.58
CA ILE A 227 -4.90 1.83 5.36
C ILE A 227 -4.61 0.47 6.01
N LEU A 228 -4.51 -0.57 5.17
CA LEU A 228 -4.46 -1.96 5.63
C LEU A 228 -3.16 -2.31 6.37
N GLU A 229 -2.02 -1.83 5.89
CA GLU A 229 -0.69 -2.03 6.47
C GLU A 229 -0.62 -1.49 7.89
N LEU A 230 -1.10 -0.27 8.08
CA LEU A 230 -1.15 0.41 9.38
C LEU A 230 -2.36 -0.04 10.20
N LYS A 231 -3.17 -0.98 9.68
CA LYS A 231 -4.36 -1.54 10.32
C LYS A 231 -5.31 -0.47 10.85
N THR A 232 -5.43 0.64 10.13
CA THR A 232 -6.13 1.85 10.61
C THR A 232 -7.08 2.44 9.59
N LYS A 233 -8.09 3.17 10.08
CA LYS A 233 -8.96 4.05 9.30
C LYS A 233 -8.72 5.49 9.70
N ILE A 234 -8.28 6.30 8.75
CA ILE A 234 -7.79 7.65 9.03
C ILE A 234 -8.24 8.66 7.97
N CYS A 235 -8.67 9.83 8.42
CA CYS A 235 -8.99 10.97 7.55
C CYS A 235 -7.71 11.72 7.14
N SER A 236 -7.75 12.46 6.04
CA SER A 236 -6.63 13.26 5.54
C SER A 236 -6.00 14.15 6.63
N GLU A 237 -6.81 14.92 7.35
CA GLU A 237 -6.32 15.80 8.43
C GLU A 237 -5.57 15.05 9.55
N CYS A 238 -6.01 13.85 9.92
CA CYS A 238 -5.33 13.10 10.97
C CYS A 238 -4.04 12.46 10.47
N ARG A 239 -3.89 12.19 9.16
CA ARG A 239 -2.65 11.61 8.61
C ARG A 239 -1.46 12.50 8.92
N GLU A 240 -1.58 13.80 8.68
CA GLU A 240 -0.52 14.78 8.96
C GLU A 240 -0.15 14.84 10.45
N GLN A 241 -1.12 14.57 11.33
CA GLN A 241 -0.90 14.63 12.77
C GLN A 241 -0.25 13.37 13.33
N VAL A 242 -0.71 12.20 12.90
CA VAL A 242 -0.37 10.91 13.54
C VAL A 242 0.61 10.07 12.74
N LEU A 243 0.83 10.39 11.46
CA LEU A 243 1.89 9.78 10.67
C LEU A 243 3.16 10.61 10.76
N ILE A 244 4.29 9.95 10.61
CA ILE A 244 5.61 10.55 10.48
C ILE A 244 6.29 9.95 9.26
N SER A 245 6.91 10.81 8.44
CA SER A 245 7.65 10.35 7.28
C SER A 245 9.02 9.78 7.69
N ARG A 246 9.57 8.90 6.84
CA ARG A 246 10.94 8.42 6.97
C ARG A 246 11.94 9.57 6.99
N PHE A 247 11.71 10.59 6.16
CA PHE A 247 12.57 11.76 6.07
C PHE A 247 12.64 12.52 7.39
N GLU A 248 11.50 12.77 8.05
CA GLU A 248 11.45 13.40 9.37
C GLU A 248 12.20 12.59 10.42
N ILE A 249 12.03 11.25 10.43
CA ILE A 249 12.76 10.37 11.37
C ILE A 249 14.28 10.48 11.17
N GLU A 250 14.73 10.47 9.91
CA GLU A 250 16.15 10.53 9.55
C GLU A 250 16.76 11.92 9.82
N GLU A 251 16.06 12.99 9.47
CA GLU A 251 16.51 14.38 9.67
C GLU A 251 16.64 14.73 11.16
N GLU A 252 15.66 14.33 11.97
CA GLU A 252 15.66 14.57 13.41
C GLU A 252 16.47 13.52 14.20
N ASN A 253 16.96 12.47 13.53
CA ASN A 253 17.66 11.33 14.14
C ASN A 253 16.89 10.76 15.35
N LEU A 254 15.57 10.58 15.20
CA LEU A 254 14.68 10.20 16.30
C LEU A 254 14.99 8.80 16.83
N ILE A 255 15.35 7.88 15.93
CA ILE A 255 15.57 6.46 16.24
C ILE A 255 16.68 5.86 15.37
N PRO A 256 17.36 4.80 15.83
CA PRO A 256 18.28 4.02 15.01
C PRO A 256 17.67 3.52 13.70
N PHE A 257 18.41 3.68 12.60
CA PHE A 257 17.96 3.33 11.25
C PHE A 257 17.52 1.86 11.12
N GLU A 258 18.22 0.94 11.79
CA GLU A 258 17.90 -0.49 11.78
C GLU A 258 16.48 -0.82 12.26
N LEU A 259 15.86 0.04 13.08
CA LEU A 259 14.51 -0.17 13.58
C LEU A 259 13.43 0.10 12.54
N LEU A 260 13.74 0.81 11.45
CA LEU A 260 12.75 1.08 10.40
C LEU A 260 12.22 -0.21 9.76
N LEU A 261 13.03 -1.28 9.76
CA LEU A 261 12.64 -2.62 9.29
C LEU A 261 11.67 -3.34 10.24
N ALA A 262 11.47 -2.79 11.44
CA ALA A 262 10.64 -3.34 12.49
C ALA A 262 9.30 -2.59 12.66
N PHE A 263 8.92 -1.71 11.72
CA PHE A 263 7.63 -1.02 11.72
C PHE A 263 6.78 -1.35 10.51
N HIS A 264 5.46 -1.35 10.70
CA HIS A 264 4.55 -1.26 9.57
C HIS A 264 4.69 0.11 8.89
N SER A 265 4.72 0.11 7.57
CA SER A 265 4.93 1.32 6.76
C SER A 265 4.04 1.34 5.53
N VAL A 266 3.83 2.54 5.00
CA VAL A 266 3.05 2.78 3.78
C VAL A 266 3.67 3.88 2.94
N ASP A 267 3.49 3.81 1.64
CA ASP A 267 3.80 4.92 0.74
C ASP A 267 2.61 5.88 0.56
N ASP A 268 2.88 7.01 -0.08
CA ASP A 268 1.89 8.05 -0.40
C ASP A 268 0.70 7.53 -1.22
N ALA A 269 0.93 6.59 -2.15
CA ALA A 269 -0.13 6.02 -2.96
C ALA A 269 -1.10 5.17 -2.11
N GLN A 270 -0.56 4.41 -1.16
CA GLN A 270 -1.36 3.61 -0.22
C GLN A 270 -2.18 4.47 0.74
N LEU A 271 -1.70 5.66 1.11
CA LEU A 271 -2.51 6.63 1.87
C LEU A 271 -3.79 7.00 1.11
N ASP A 272 -3.71 7.10 -0.22
CA ASP A 272 -4.86 7.34 -1.09
C ASP A 272 -5.70 6.09 -1.40
N GLY A 273 -5.38 4.95 -0.78
CA GLY A 273 -6.03 3.66 -1.03
C GLY A 273 -5.61 3.03 -2.36
N ARG A 274 -4.54 3.51 -2.99
CA ARG A 274 -3.96 2.90 -4.20
C ARG A 274 -2.89 1.88 -3.78
N TYR A 275 -3.34 0.66 -3.53
CA TYR A 275 -2.47 -0.45 -3.13
C TYR A 275 -1.65 -0.95 -4.34
N LEU A 276 -0.37 -0.61 -4.37
CA LEU A 276 0.62 -1.24 -5.26
C LEU A 276 1.09 -2.58 -4.69
N ASP A 277 1.72 -3.40 -5.54
CA ASP A 277 2.33 -4.66 -5.12
C ASP A 277 3.44 -4.41 -4.07
N TYR A 278 3.51 -5.30 -3.06
CA TYR A 278 4.43 -5.20 -1.92
C TYR A 278 5.90 -5.15 -2.31
N SER A 279 6.24 -5.68 -3.49
CA SER A 279 7.60 -5.77 -4.02
C SER A 279 8.31 -4.42 -4.25
N VAL A 280 7.59 -3.30 -4.18
CA VAL A 280 8.13 -1.96 -4.52
C VAL A 280 8.80 -1.24 -3.34
N ARG A 281 8.69 -1.77 -2.11
CA ARG A 281 9.00 -1.02 -0.88
C ARG A 281 10.47 -0.82 -0.55
N GLU A 282 11.35 -1.76 -0.90
CA GLU A 282 12.68 -1.78 -0.25
C GLU A 282 13.75 -0.91 -0.92
N PHE A 283 13.61 -0.50 -2.19
CA PHE A 283 14.75 0.09 -2.92
C PHE A 283 14.44 1.22 -3.91
N SER A 284 13.24 1.79 -3.89
CA SER A 284 12.94 2.90 -4.81
C SER A 284 13.44 4.25 -4.27
N VAL A 285 13.86 5.14 -5.19
CA VAL A 285 14.25 6.53 -4.91
C VAL A 285 13.11 7.32 -4.23
N SER A 286 11.88 6.79 -4.26
CA SER A 286 10.70 7.31 -3.56
C SER A 286 10.64 6.95 -2.07
N SER A 287 11.70 6.37 -1.48
CA SER A 287 11.74 5.97 -0.06
C SER A 287 11.55 7.13 0.94
N SER A 288 11.72 8.39 0.52
CA SER A 288 11.37 9.57 1.31
C SER A 288 9.85 9.78 1.47
N LEU A 289 9.02 9.09 0.68
CA LEU A 289 7.56 9.13 0.75
C LEU A 289 6.96 7.94 1.52
N VAL A 290 7.75 7.35 2.42
CA VAL A 290 7.30 6.28 3.32
C VAL A 290 6.90 6.88 4.65
N TYR A 291 5.74 6.46 5.16
CA TYR A 291 5.14 6.93 6.39
C TYR A 291 4.91 5.80 7.39
N TYR A 292 5.00 6.14 8.67
CA TYR A 292 4.81 5.25 9.81
C TYR A 292 3.80 5.86 10.79
N LEU A 293 3.15 5.04 11.61
CA LEU A 293 2.37 5.55 12.75
C LEU A 293 3.32 6.06 13.84
N LYS A 294 3.19 7.33 14.25
CA LYS A 294 4.00 7.93 15.32
C LYS A 294 3.96 7.10 16.60
N SER A 295 2.77 6.65 17.01
CA SER A 295 2.62 5.82 18.21
C SER A 295 3.40 4.51 18.11
N GLU A 296 3.34 3.83 16.96
CA GLU A 296 4.06 2.56 16.75
C GLU A 296 5.58 2.77 16.79
N VAL A 297 6.07 3.85 16.18
CA VAL A 297 7.49 4.22 16.19
C VAL A 297 7.97 4.43 17.63
N TYR A 298 7.26 5.25 18.42
CA TYR A 298 7.67 5.54 19.79
C TYR A 298 7.52 4.33 20.72
N ASP A 299 6.39 3.63 20.67
CA ASP A 299 6.14 2.45 21.52
C ASP A 299 7.17 1.34 21.26
N THR A 300 7.50 1.10 19.98
CA THR A 300 8.47 0.07 19.58
C THR A 300 9.91 0.50 19.90
N PHE A 301 10.23 1.79 19.79
CA PHE A 301 11.53 2.29 20.21
C PHE A 301 11.71 2.18 21.73
N ASP A 302 10.68 2.51 22.52
CA ASP A 302 10.67 2.32 23.96
C ASP A 302 10.80 0.85 24.36
N GLU A 303 10.22 -0.08 23.58
CA GLU A 303 10.44 -1.52 23.72
C GLU A 303 11.91 -1.87 23.45
N TYR A 304 12.48 -1.41 22.35
CA TYR A 304 13.87 -1.67 21.94
C TYR A 304 14.90 -1.19 22.98
N LEU A 305 14.68 -0.03 23.60
CA LEU A 305 15.55 0.50 24.63
C LEU A 305 15.62 -0.38 25.89
N LYS A 306 14.59 -1.19 26.14
CA LYS A 306 14.53 -2.11 27.29
C LYS A 306 15.20 -3.46 27.00
N ILE A 307 15.49 -3.77 25.74
CA ILE A 307 16.12 -5.03 25.34
C ILE A 307 17.63 -5.00 25.64
N PRO A 308 18.19 -6.06 26.28
CA PRO A 308 19.63 -6.18 26.48
C PRO A 308 20.42 -6.08 25.17
N GLN A 309 21.59 -5.42 25.20
CA GLN A 309 22.35 -5.13 23.98
C GLN A 309 22.73 -6.39 23.16
N ASN A 310 22.96 -7.52 23.83
CA ASN A 310 23.26 -8.81 23.21
C ASN A 310 22.04 -9.49 22.56
N GLU A 311 20.82 -9.07 22.87
CA GLU A 311 19.56 -9.65 22.38
C GLU A 311 18.88 -8.78 21.30
N LYS A 312 19.30 -7.51 21.17
CA LYS A 312 18.68 -6.54 20.24
C LYS A 312 18.59 -7.02 18.79
N GLN A 313 19.64 -7.67 18.26
CA GLN A 313 19.61 -8.15 16.88
C GLN A 313 18.62 -9.30 16.68
N GLU A 314 18.53 -10.22 17.64
CA GLU A 314 17.55 -11.32 17.60
C GLU A 314 16.13 -10.78 17.70
N TRP A 315 15.91 -9.82 18.62
CA TRP A 315 14.64 -9.13 18.75
C TRP A 315 14.24 -8.43 17.44
N LEU A 316 15.16 -7.70 16.80
CA LEU A 316 14.91 -7.05 15.49
C LEU A 316 14.53 -8.07 14.41
N ASN A 317 15.29 -9.17 14.30
CA ASN A 317 15.02 -10.23 13.34
C ASN A 317 13.68 -10.94 13.58
N ASN A 318 13.22 -11.00 14.82
CA ASN A 318 11.92 -11.57 15.16
C ASN A 318 10.79 -10.57 14.91
N LYS A 319 11.00 -9.29 15.19
CA LYS A 319 10.03 -8.22 14.97
C LYS A 319 9.78 -7.99 13.48
N SER A 320 10.84 -7.98 12.66
CA SER A 320 10.74 -7.77 11.21
C SER A 320 10.00 -8.89 10.47
N LYS A 321 10.03 -10.14 10.99
CA LYS A 321 9.27 -11.27 10.42
C LYS A 321 7.75 -11.18 10.61
N ILE A 322 7.29 -10.31 11.51
CA ILE A 322 5.87 -10.13 11.82
C ILE A 322 5.21 -9.14 10.85
N ILE A 323 6.03 -8.39 10.11
CA ILE A 323 5.65 -7.36 9.13
C ILE A 323 5.60 -7.98 7.74
#